data_AF-A0A353P4H1-F1
#
_entry.id   AF-A0A353P4H1-F1
#
_cell.length_a   1.000
_cell.length_b   1.000
_cell.length_c   1.000
_cell.angle_alpha   90.00
_cell.angle_beta   90.00
_cell.angle_gamma   90.00
#
_symmetry.space_group_name_H-M   'P 1'
#
loop_
_entity.id
_entity.type
_entity.pdbx_description
1 polymer ?
#
loop_
_entity_poly.entity_id
_entity_poly.type
_entity_poly.pdbx_seq_one_letter_code
_entity_poly.pdbx_strand_id
1 'polypeptide(L)'
;MKTNVQKKPMLRFSPTAWAKLLFMRDMTNNEVGGFGITKADDLLFVTDFVLVKQKVTSISVAFEDESVANLFEDQVVAGRKPQEFARVWLHTHPGDSPEPSMTDQKTFERVFGSCDWSIMAILAQDGSSYAMLRFNAGPGGEIKIPVYIDYDTEFEGSDFNLWIEQYKANVFLDDVLKQESEKAISEKQPFFKLPVLKNSGSFSLLTSDDLIAEVDKMDPIERQLFIDELAIRSDFWNEEDEVLYG
;
A
#
# COMPACT_ATOMS: atom_id res chain seq x y z
N MET A 1 31.83 25.59 7.49
CA MET A 1 30.35 25.55 7.55
C MET A 1 29.87 24.72 6.39
N LYS A 2 29.44 23.47 6.61
CA LYS A 2 28.82 22.66 5.56
C LYS A 2 27.42 23.24 5.33
N THR A 3 27.18 23.77 4.14
CA THR A 3 25.88 24.22 3.69
C THR A 3 24.92 23.05 3.81
N ASN A 4 24.00 23.14 4.78
CA ASN A 4 22.91 22.20 4.95
C ASN A 4 21.90 22.49 3.83
N VAL A 5 22.21 22.02 2.62
CA VAL A 5 21.22 21.99 1.53
C VAL A 5 20.14 21.06 2.04
N GLN A 6 18.99 21.61 2.43
CA GLN A 6 17.80 20.81 2.72
C GLN A 6 17.51 20.00 1.46
N LYS A 7 17.92 18.73 1.46
CA LYS A 7 17.55 17.78 0.42
C LYS A 7 16.04 17.66 0.49
N LYS A 8 15.36 18.02 -0.59
CA LYS A 8 13.93 17.75 -0.71
C LYS A 8 13.72 16.24 -0.50
N PRO A 9 12.66 15.81 0.20
CA PRO A 9 12.37 14.40 0.35
C PRO A 9 12.10 13.79 -1.03
N MET A 10 12.66 12.60 -1.27
CA MET A 10 12.53 11.86 -2.52
C MET A 10 12.36 10.38 -2.18
N LEU A 11 11.40 9.71 -2.79
CA LEU A 11 11.27 8.26 -2.68
C LEU A 11 12.26 7.61 -3.63
N ARG A 12 13.22 6.87 -3.09
CA ARG A 12 14.26 6.20 -3.86
C ARG A 12 14.05 4.71 -3.84
N PHE A 13 14.37 4.05 -4.95
CA PHE A 13 14.32 2.60 -5.08
C PHE A 13 15.71 2.06 -5.40
N SER A 14 16.04 0.89 -4.84
CA SER A 14 17.11 0.07 -5.38
C SER A 14 16.73 -0.38 -6.80
N PRO A 15 17.72 -0.61 -7.70
CA PRO A 15 17.43 -1.09 -9.05
C PRO A 15 16.67 -2.43 -9.03
N THR A 16 16.96 -3.31 -8.07
CA THR A 16 16.27 -4.58 -7.87
C THR A 16 14.79 -4.38 -7.47
N ALA A 17 14.51 -3.52 -6.49
CA ALA A 17 13.13 -3.25 -6.06
C ALA A 17 12.30 -2.65 -7.20
N TRP A 18 12.89 -1.71 -7.94
CA TRP A 18 12.24 -1.10 -9.09
C TRP A 18 11.97 -2.11 -10.21
N ALA A 19 12.95 -2.97 -10.53
CA ALA A 19 12.80 -4.02 -11.53
C ALA A 19 11.71 -5.03 -11.13
N LYS A 20 11.66 -5.42 -9.85
CA LYS A 20 10.61 -6.30 -9.32
C LYS A 20 9.23 -5.64 -9.43
N LEU A 21 9.08 -4.38 -9.06
CA LEU A 21 7.82 -3.65 -9.18
C LEU A 21 7.34 -3.55 -10.64
N LEU A 22 8.24 -3.22 -11.57
CA LEU A 22 7.95 -3.23 -13.01
C LEU A 22 7.52 -4.61 -13.50
N PHE A 23 8.22 -5.65 -13.05
CA PHE A 23 7.88 -7.02 -13.42
C PHE A 23 6.47 -7.39 -12.95
N MET A 24 6.15 -7.15 -11.66
CA MET A 24 4.83 -7.45 -11.11
C MET A 24 3.71 -6.68 -11.81
N ARG A 25 3.95 -5.41 -12.18
CA ARG A 25 3.02 -4.59 -12.96
C ARG A 25 2.67 -5.23 -14.31
N ASP A 26 3.67 -5.76 -15.02
CA ASP A 26 3.53 -6.22 -16.40
C ASP A 26 3.08 -7.69 -16.51
N MET A 27 2.95 -8.40 -15.39
CA MET A 27 2.52 -9.80 -15.37
C MET A 27 1.07 -9.99 -15.83
N THR A 28 0.17 -9.06 -15.48
CA THR A 28 -1.23 -9.07 -15.95
C THR A 28 -1.74 -7.64 -16.16
N ASN A 29 -2.89 -7.50 -16.82
CA ASN A 29 -3.50 -6.17 -17.06
C ASN A 29 -4.36 -5.68 -15.87
N ASN A 30 -3.94 -5.97 -14.64
CA ASN A 30 -4.66 -5.60 -13.41
C ASN A 30 -3.80 -4.69 -12.54
N GLU A 31 -4.44 -4.06 -11.56
CA GLU A 31 -3.70 -3.43 -10.47
C GLU A 31 -3.01 -4.48 -9.62
N VAL A 32 -1.83 -4.14 -9.10
CA VAL A 32 -1.07 -4.98 -8.17
C VAL A 32 -0.59 -4.09 -7.05
N GLY A 33 -0.87 -4.46 -5.81
CA GLY A 33 -0.49 -3.73 -4.62
C GLY A 33 0.50 -4.50 -3.75
N GLY A 34 1.22 -3.78 -2.90
CA GLY A 34 2.08 -4.38 -1.88
C GLY A 34 2.81 -3.33 -1.05
N PHE A 35 3.81 -3.78 -0.32
CA PHE A 35 4.57 -2.95 0.61
C PHE A 35 6.01 -2.77 0.16
N GLY A 36 6.53 -1.55 0.32
CA GLY A 36 7.94 -1.25 0.16
C GLY A 36 8.71 -1.55 1.44
N ILE A 37 9.73 -2.39 1.34
CA ILE A 37 10.72 -2.59 2.41
C ILE A 37 11.80 -1.55 2.23
N THR A 38 12.11 -0.82 3.29
CA THR A 38 13.07 0.28 3.30
C THR A 38 14.28 -0.05 4.17
N LYS A 39 15.32 0.77 4.04
CA LYS A 39 16.52 0.65 4.85
C LYS A 39 16.32 1.30 6.23
N ALA A 40 16.79 0.65 7.30
CA ALA A 40 16.64 1.13 8.67
C ALA A 40 17.13 2.57 8.92
N ASP A 41 18.21 2.98 8.25
CA ASP A 41 18.82 4.31 8.37
C ASP A 41 18.31 5.31 7.32
N ASP A 42 17.44 4.87 6.41
CA ASP A 42 16.97 5.64 5.27
C ASP A 42 15.57 5.17 4.83
N LEU A 43 14.56 5.62 5.56
CA LEU A 43 13.15 5.21 5.41
C LEU A 43 12.50 5.66 4.09
N LEU A 44 13.21 6.48 3.29
CA LEU A 44 12.78 6.85 1.94
C LEU A 44 13.52 6.05 0.85
N PHE A 45 14.35 5.08 1.23
CA PHE A 45 15.07 4.20 0.31
C PHE A 45 14.49 2.79 0.37
N VAL A 46 13.67 2.45 -0.63
CA VAL A 46 13.03 1.15 -0.81
C VAL A 46 14.03 0.15 -1.40
N THR A 47 14.30 -0.93 -0.69
CA THR A 47 15.22 -2.00 -1.05
C THR A 47 14.53 -3.22 -1.65
N ASP A 48 13.26 -3.45 -1.32
CA ASP A 48 12.46 -4.55 -1.89
C ASP A 48 10.97 -4.18 -1.95
N PHE A 49 10.22 -4.86 -2.82
CA PHE A 49 8.76 -4.80 -2.92
C PHE A 49 8.16 -6.15 -2.55
N VAL A 50 7.25 -6.16 -1.58
CA VAL A 50 6.64 -7.40 -1.07
C VAL A 50 5.16 -7.42 -1.37
N LEU A 51 4.72 -8.51 -2.00
CA LEU A 51 3.30 -8.79 -2.23
C LEU A 51 2.71 -9.45 -0.99
N VAL A 52 1.45 -9.14 -0.73
CA VAL A 52 0.56 -9.92 0.13
C VAL A 52 -0.53 -10.52 -0.75
N LYS A 53 -1.17 -11.59 -0.27
CA LYS A 53 -2.32 -12.15 -0.96
C LYS A 53 -3.38 -11.09 -1.16
N GLN A 54 -3.92 -11.03 -2.36
CA GLN A 54 -4.76 -9.95 -2.82
C GLN A 54 -5.70 -10.40 -3.93
N LYS A 55 -6.91 -9.82 -3.92
CA LYS A 55 -7.85 -9.89 -5.03
C LYS A 55 -7.71 -8.60 -5.84
N VAL A 56 -7.55 -8.75 -7.15
CA VAL A 56 -7.27 -7.63 -8.05
C VAL A 56 -8.27 -7.56 -9.19
N THR A 57 -8.46 -6.32 -9.65
CA THR A 57 -9.22 -5.95 -10.84
C THR A 57 -8.39 -4.97 -11.66
N SER A 58 -8.90 -4.51 -12.81
CA SER A 58 -8.24 -3.48 -13.59
C SER A 58 -8.24 -2.08 -12.95
N ILE A 59 -8.93 -1.87 -11.82
CA ILE A 59 -9.11 -0.53 -11.20
C ILE A 59 -9.07 -0.55 -9.67
N SER A 60 -8.82 -1.70 -9.05
CA SER A 60 -8.75 -1.81 -7.60
C SER A 60 -8.00 -3.06 -7.16
N VAL A 61 -7.38 -2.96 -5.98
CA VAL A 61 -6.74 -4.04 -5.23
C VAL A 61 -7.37 -4.17 -3.83
N ALA A 62 -7.52 -5.40 -3.33
CA ALA A 62 -7.92 -5.70 -1.96
C ALA A 62 -6.96 -6.73 -1.36
N PHE A 63 -6.40 -6.45 -0.18
CA PHE A 63 -5.49 -7.38 0.51
C PHE A 63 -6.26 -8.36 1.38
N GLU A 64 -5.71 -9.57 1.55
CA GLU A 64 -6.18 -10.58 2.51
C GLU A 64 -5.56 -10.28 3.89
N ASP A 65 -6.40 -10.14 4.91
CA ASP A 65 -5.97 -9.72 6.25
C ASP A 65 -4.97 -10.69 6.89
N GLU A 66 -5.20 -11.99 6.75
CA GLU A 66 -4.29 -13.02 7.26
C GLU A 66 -2.90 -12.90 6.60
N SER A 67 -2.85 -12.63 5.29
CA SER A 67 -1.58 -12.43 4.60
C SER A 67 -0.86 -11.15 5.03
N VAL A 68 -1.58 -10.08 5.38
CA VAL A 68 -0.98 -8.87 5.94
C VAL A 68 -0.45 -9.15 7.34
N ALA A 69 -1.21 -9.84 8.19
CA ALA A 69 -0.76 -10.22 9.54
C ALA A 69 0.50 -11.08 9.50
N ASN A 70 0.52 -12.10 8.63
CA ASN A 70 1.70 -12.95 8.42
C ASN A 70 2.92 -12.15 7.96
N LEU A 71 2.74 -11.19 7.05
CA LEU A 71 3.83 -10.29 6.65
C LEU A 71 4.37 -9.51 7.87
N PHE A 72 3.51 -8.98 8.72
CA PHE A 72 3.95 -8.22 9.90
C PHE A 72 4.75 -9.10 10.87
N GLU A 73 4.28 -10.32 11.13
CA GLU A 73 4.99 -11.28 11.99
C GLU A 73 6.36 -11.64 11.41
N ASP A 74 6.42 -12.01 10.13
CA ASP A 74 7.66 -12.38 9.44
C ASP A 74 8.70 -11.25 9.48
N GLN A 75 8.25 -10.00 9.28
CA GLN A 75 9.13 -8.84 9.28
C GLN A 75 9.66 -8.50 10.68
N VAL A 76 8.83 -8.68 11.71
CA VAL A 76 9.25 -8.53 13.12
C VAL A 76 10.23 -9.64 13.50
N VAL A 77 10.00 -10.89 13.10
CA VAL A 77 10.93 -12.01 13.30
C VAL A 77 12.27 -11.75 12.59
N ALA A 78 12.24 -11.12 11.41
CA ALA A 78 13.44 -10.67 10.70
C ALA A 78 14.13 -9.45 11.37
N GLY A 79 13.62 -8.96 12.51
CA GLY A 79 14.21 -7.88 13.29
C GLY A 79 13.93 -6.48 12.73
N ARG A 80 13.00 -6.33 11.77
CA ARG A 80 12.64 -5.03 11.20
C ARG A 80 11.59 -4.34 12.05
N LYS A 81 11.64 -3.01 12.07
CA LYS A 81 10.63 -2.16 12.69
C LYS A 81 9.48 -1.91 11.72
N PRO A 82 8.24 -1.66 12.20
CA PRO A 82 7.12 -1.31 11.33
C PRO A 82 7.38 -0.13 10.39
N GLN A 83 8.22 0.83 10.81
CA GLN A 83 8.64 1.95 9.97
C GLN A 83 9.37 1.53 8.71
N GLU A 84 10.02 0.36 8.74
CA GLU A 84 10.82 -0.15 7.62
C GLU A 84 9.98 -0.84 6.56
N PHE A 85 8.83 -1.45 6.90
CA PHE A 85 8.06 -2.29 5.97
C PHE A 85 6.57 -1.95 5.88
N ALA A 86 5.98 -1.29 6.86
CA ALA A 86 4.54 -1.05 6.96
C ALA A 86 4.13 0.40 6.65
N ARG A 87 5.04 1.23 6.13
CA ARG A 87 4.79 2.68 5.90
C ARG A 87 4.79 3.08 4.43
N VAL A 88 5.27 2.22 3.54
CA VAL A 88 5.33 2.50 2.10
C VAL A 88 4.37 1.56 1.40
N TRP A 89 3.21 2.07 1.00
CA TRP A 89 2.27 1.35 0.17
C TRP A 89 2.57 1.65 -1.30
N LEU A 90 2.73 0.59 -2.08
CA LEU A 90 3.04 0.64 -3.50
C LEU A 90 1.94 -0.08 -4.26
N HIS A 91 1.36 0.57 -5.26
CA HIS A 91 0.46 -0.12 -6.18
C HIS A 91 0.63 0.33 -7.63
N THR A 92 0.10 -0.45 -8.55
CA THR A 92 0.26 -0.21 -9.98
C THR A 92 -1.06 0.09 -10.65
N HIS A 93 -1.07 0.98 -11.63
CA HIS A 93 -2.23 1.23 -12.48
C HIS A 93 -2.00 0.67 -13.88
N PRO A 94 -2.94 -0.11 -14.45
CA PRO A 94 -2.93 -0.39 -15.87
C PRO A 94 -3.20 0.91 -16.66
N GLY A 95 -2.47 1.16 -17.74
CA GLY A 95 -2.58 2.39 -18.54
C GLY A 95 -1.54 3.47 -18.21
N ASP A 96 -1.90 4.73 -18.47
CA ASP A 96 -0.98 5.87 -18.62
C ASP A 96 -1.11 6.94 -17.52
N SER A 97 -1.85 6.65 -16.44
CA SER A 97 -2.08 7.62 -15.36
C SER A 97 -1.63 7.07 -14.01
N PRO A 98 -0.60 7.67 -13.38
CA PRO A 98 -0.16 7.31 -12.03
C PRO A 98 -0.89 8.12 -10.95
N GLU A 99 -1.84 9.00 -11.31
CA GLU A 99 -2.55 9.82 -10.33
C GLU A 99 -3.53 8.97 -9.50
N PRO A 100 -3.59 9.18 -8.17
CA PRO A 100 -4.42 8.36 -7.29
C PRO A 100 -5.90 8.62 -7.52
N SER A 101 -6.68 7.53 -7.56
CA SER A 101 -8.12 7.56 -7.58
C SER A 101 -8.71 7.98 -6.22
N MET A 102 -10.01 8.26 -6.19
CA MET A 102 -10.73 8.49 -4.93
C MET A 102 -10.70 7.27 -4.02
N THR A 103 -10.63 6.06 -4.59
CA THR A 103 -10.53 4.81 -3.84
C THR A 103 -9.17 4.73 -3.17
N ASP A 104 -8.10 5.03 -3.88
CA ASP A 104 -6.73 4.99 -3.35
C ASP A 104 -6.56 5.96 -2.19
N GLN A 105 -7.03 7.20 -2.35
CA GLN A 105 -6.96 8.21 -1.29
C GLN A 105 -7.72 7.78 -0.03
N LYS A 106 -8.92 7.21 -0.18
CA LYS A 106 -9.71 6.71 0.95
C LYS A 106 -9.05 5.51 1.63
N THR A 107 -8.52 4.57 0.85
CA THR A 107 -7.78 3.43 1.38
C THR A 107 -6.54 3.91 2.12
N PHE A 108 -5.79 4.85 1.55
CA PHE A 108 -4.59 5.40 2.15
C PHE A 108 -4.87 6.15 3.46
N GLU A 109 -5.89 7.04 3.47
CA GLU A 109 -6.33 7.74 4.68
C GLU A 109 -6.76 6.75 5.76
N ARG A 110 -7.57 5.75 5.40
CA ARG A 110 -8.12 4.79 6.36
C ARG A 110 -7.02 3.92 6.98
N VAL A 111 -6.13 3.37 6.14
CA VAL A 111 -5.13 2.38 6.57
C VAL A 111 -3.89 3.04 7.17
N PHE A 112 -3.45 4.15 6.60
CA PHE A 112 -2.19 4.80 6.96
C PHE A 112 -2.37 6.18 7.57
N GLY A 113 -3.59 6.70 7.71
CA GLY A 113 -3.84 8.07 8.19
C GLY A 113 -3.47 8.28 9.65
N SER A 114 -3.43 7.22 10.47
CA SER A 114 -2.97 7.26 11.86
C SER A 114 -1.45 7.16 12.02
N CYS A 115 -0.71 6.84 10.96
CA CYS A 115 0.74 6.66 11.01
C CYS A 115 1.47 8.01 11.15
N ASP A 116 2.57 8.05 11.92
CA ASP A 116 3.41 9.26 12.02
C ASP A 116 3.86 9.80 10.65
N TRP A 117 4.12 8.87 9.74
CA TRP A 117 4.34 9.12 8.33
C TRP A 117 3.97 7.88 7.52
N SER A 118 3.60 8.11 6.26
CA SER A 118 3.29 7.05 5.30
C SER A 118 3.46 7.56 3.89
N ILE A 119 3.69 6.65 2.96
CA ILE A 119 3.87 6.95 1.54
C ILE A 119 2.92 6.09 0.73
N MET A 120 2.17 6.74 -0.15
CA MET A 120 1.51 6.08 -1.26
C MET A 120 2.34 6.35 -2.50
N ALA A 121 2.79 5.30 -3.18
CA ALA A 121 3.42 5.42 -4.48
C ALA A 121 2.73 4.55 -5.53
N ILE A 122 2.55 5.13 -6.71
CA ILE A 122 1.82 4.52 -7.82
C ILE A 122 2.74 4.47 -9.03
N LEU A 123 2.79 3.31 -9.68
CA LEU A 123 3.48 3.11 -10.95
C LEU A 123 2.47 2.77 -12.05
N ALA A 124 2.37 3.62 -13.06
CA ALA A 124 1.58 3.35 -14.25
C ALA A 124 2.35 2.48 -15.26
N GLN A 125 1.63 1.87 -16.19
CA GLN A 125 2.19 0.96 -17.20
C GLN A 125 3.14 1.65 -18.18
N ASP A 126 2.92 2.93 -18.48
CA ASP A 126 3.82 3.75 -19.30
C ASP A 126 5.14 4.12 -18.59
N GLY A 127 5.30 3.74 -17.32
CA GLY A 127 6.48 4.02 -16.50
C GLY A 127 6.42 5.37 -15.77
N SER A 128 5.34 6.13 -15.92
CA SER A 128 5.09 7.31 -15.11
C SER A 128 4.77 6.92 -13.66
N SER A 129 5.14 7.79 -12.72
CA SER A 129 5.06 7.48 -11.30
C SER A 129 4.55 8.65 -10.47
N TYR A 130 3.83 8.33 -9.40
CA TYR A 130 3.36 9.25 -8.39
C TYR A 130 3.87 8.80 -7.02
N ALA A 131 4.25 9.74 -6.17
CA ALA A 131 4.49 9.44 -4.76
C ALA A 131 4.02 10.60 -3.89
N MET A 132 3.28 10.29 -2.84
CA MET A 132 2.81 11.24 -1.84
C MET A 132 3.28 10.80 -0.47
N LEU A 133 4.05 11.67 0.18
CA LEU A 133 4.42 11.52 1.58
C LEU A 133 3.39 12.25 2.42
N ARG A 134 2.75 11.51 3.31
CA ARG A 134 1.93 12.02 4.40
C ARG A 134 2.71 11.94 5.70
N PHE A 135 2.55 12.96 6.54
CA PHE A 135 3.11 12.98 7.88
C PHE A 135 2.13 13.61 8.86
N ASN A 136 2.13 13.13 10.09
CA ASN A 136 1.29 13.62 11.19
C ASN A 136 2.09 14.47 12.20
N ALA A 137 3.37 14.74 11.94
CA ALA A 137 4.18 15.62 12.77
C ALA A 137 3.66 17.07 12.71
N GLY A 138 3.39 17.67 13.87
CA GLY A 138 2.90 19.05 13.96
C GLY A 138 1.45 19.19 13.47
N PRO A 139 1.10 20.15 12.60
CA PRO A 139 -0.24 20.22 12.02
C PRO A 139 -0.53 19.07 11.03
N GLY A 140 0.46 18.21 10.78
CA GLY A 140 0.44 17.21 9.71
C GLY A 140 0.51 17.86 8.32
N GLY A 141 0.53 17.01 7.30
CA GLY A 141 0.48 17.45 5.92
C GLY A 141 0.77 16.35 4.92
N GLU A 142 0.55 16.70 3.66
CA GLU A 142 0.81 15.84 2.50
C GLU A 142 1.63 16.61 1.49
N ILE A 143 2.68 15.96 0.97
CA ILE A 143 3.53 16.52 -0.06
C ILE A 143 3.81 15.49 -1.14
N LYS A 144 3.65 15.90 -2.41
CA LYS A 144 4.10 15.11 -3.55
C LYS A 144 5.62 15.12 -3.59
N ILE A 145 6.22 13.94 -3.61
CA ILE A 145 7.68 13.75 -3.67
C ILE A 145 8.07 13.07 -4.97
N PRO A 146 9.24 13.39 -5.55
CA PRO A 146 9.71 12.71 -6.74
C PRO A 146 10.12 11.26 -6.41
N VAL A 147 9.94 10.39 -7.40
CA VAL A 147 10.44 9.01 -7.41
C VAL A 147 11.76 8.96 -8.16
N TYR A 148 12.74 8.23 -7.63
CA TYR A 148 14.06 8.08 -8.24
C TYR A 148 14.59 6.66 -8.08
N ILE A 149 15.39 6.19 -9.04
CA ILE A 149 16.06 4.89 -8.98
C ILE A 149 17.54 5.14 -8.71
N ASP A 150 18.04 4.60 -7.60
CA ASP A 150 19.40 4.81 -7.14
C ASP A 150 20.35 3.74 -7.70
N TYR A 151 20.91 4.02 -8.88
CA TYR A 151 21.85 3.13 -9.57
C TYR A 151 23.27 3.14 -8.98
N ASP A 152 23.52 3.91 -7.91
CA ASP A 152 24.80 3.87 -7.18
C ASP A 152 24.86 2.71 -6.16
N THR A 153 23.80 1.89 -6.10
CA THR A 153 23.69 0.71 -5.23
C THR A 153 23.88 -0.60 -6.00
N GLU A 154 24.17 -1.69 -5.27
CA GLU A 154 24.32 -3.00 -5.88
C GLU A 154 23.02 -3.44 -6.57
N PHE A 155 23.17 -3.98 -7.79
CA PHE A 155 22.07 -4.58 -8.53
C PHE A 155 22.26 -6.09 -8.55
N GLU A 156 21.50 -6.79 -7.72
CA GLU A 156 21.53 -8.25 -7.61
C GLU A 156 20.95 -8.96 -8.84
N GLY A 157 20.29 -8.22 -9.72
CA GLY A 157 19.64 -8.75 -10.92
C GLY A 157 18.16 -9.10 -10.70
N SER A 158 17.58 -9.75 -11.68
CA SER A 158 16.17 -10.18 -11.66
C SER A 158 16.07 -11.68 -11.43
N ASP A 159 15.33 -12.08 -10.39
CA ASP A 159 14.95 -13.49 -10.17
C ASP A 159 13.53 -13.75 -10.68
N PHE A 160 13.42 -13.93 -11.98
CA PHE A 160 12.12 -14.12 -12.63
C PHE A 160 11.35 -15.33 -12.13
N ASN A 161 12.04 -16.43 -11.79
CA ASN A 161 11.37 -17.65 -11.33
C ASN A 161 10.69 -17.39 -9.98
N LEU A 162 11.44 -16.82 -9.04
CA LEU A 162 10.91 -16.45 -7.73
C LEU A 162 9.78 -15.43 -7.86
N TRP A 163 9.92 -14.42 -8.74
CA TRP A 163 8.90 -13.39 -8.90
C TRP A 163 7.60 -13.93 -9.51
N ILE A 164 7.69 -14.87 -10.46
CA ILE A 164 6.52 -15.54 -11.02
C ILE A 164 5.79 -16.37 -9.95
N GLU A 165 6.54 -17.09 -9.11
CA GLU A 165 5.96 -17.88 -8.01
C GLU A 165 5.28 -16.97 -6.99
N GLN A 166 5.95 -15.88 -6.57
CA GLN A 166 5.38 -14.87 -5.68
C GLN A 166 4.11 -14.26 -6.25
N TYR A 167 4.10 -13.93 -7.55
CA TYR A 167 2.92 -13.35 -8.19
C TYR A 167 1.74 -14.32 -8.15
N LYS A 168 1.95 -15.58 -8.57
CA LYS A 168 0.89 -16.60 -8.62
C LYS A 168 0.35 -16.98 -7.23
N ALA A 169 1.20 -16.93 -6.21
CA ALA A 169 0.81 -17.25 -4.85
C ALA A 169 -0.01 -16.14 -4.19
N ASN A 170 0.14 -14.89 -4.65
CA ASN A 170 -0.42 -13.72 -3.97
C ASN A 170 -1.50 -13.00 -4.78
N VAL A 171 -1.47 -13.01 -6.11
CA VAL A 171 -2.36 -12.19 -6.93
C VAL A 171 -3.46 -13.04 -7.56
N PHE A 172 -4.70 -12.82 -7.13
CA PHE A 172 -5.88 -13.52 -7.62
C PHE A 172 -6.84 -12.57 -8.32
N LEU A 173 -7.35 -12.97 -9.47
CA LEU A 173 -8.37 -12.21 -10.19
C LEU A 173 -9.71 -12.32 -9.45
N ASP A 174 -10.36 -11.17 -9.23
CA ASP A 174 -11.74 -11.16 -8.77
C ASP A 174 -12.69 -11.29 -9.97
N ASP A 175 -13.22 -12.49 -10.20
CA ASP A 175 -14.14 -12.76 -11.31
C ASP A 175 -15.55 -12.16 -11.10
N VAL A 176 -15.93 -11.79 -9.87
CA VAL A 176 -17.25 -11.16 -9.57
C VAL A 176 -17.26 -9.70 -10.02
N LEU A 177 -16.15 -8.97 -9.83
CA LEU A 177 -16.02 -7.56 -10.22
C LEU A 177 -15.73 -7.34 -11.73
N LYS A 178 -15.28 -8.36 -12.47
CA LYS A 178 -15.23 -8.31 -13.95
C LYS A 178 -16.62 -8.02 -14.54
N GLN A 179 -17.67 -8.67 -14.02
CA GLN A 179 -19.02 -8.48 -14.53
C GLN A 179 -19.61 -7.11 -14.18
N GLU A 180 -19.28 -6.55 -13.02
CA GLU A 180 -19.77 -5.23 -12.60
C GLU A 180 -19.01 -4.09 -13.30
N SER A 181 -17.70 -4.24 -13.49
CA SER A 181 -16.88 -3.26 -14.23
C SER A 181 -17.25 -3.19 -15.72
N GLU A 182 -17.51 -4.33 -16.36
CA GLU A 182 -18.02 -4.40 -17.75
C GLU A 182 -19.43 -3.79 -17.88
N LYS A 183 -20.31 -3.97 -16.89
CA LYS A 183 -21.64 -3.32 -16.85
C LYS A 183 -21.53 -1.80 -16.62
N ALA A 184 -20.70 -1.35 -15.69
CA ALA A 184 -20.53 0.08 -15.39
C ALA A 184 -19.91 0.89 -16.55
N ILE A 185 -19.06 0.25 -17.36
CA ILE A 185 -18.52 0.85 -18.59
C ILE A 185 -19.59 0.95 -19.68
N SER A 186 -20.54 0.02 -19.72
CA SER A 186 -21.67 0.04 -20.66
C SER A 186 -22.74 1.10 -20.29
N GLU A 187 -22.82 1.52 -19.03
CA GLU A 187 -23.89 2.40 -18.52
C GLU A 187 -23.38 3.79 -18.10
N LYS A 188 -22.71 4.53 -19.00
CA LYS A 188 -22.43 5.96 -18.75
C LYS A 188 -23.65 6.84 -19.06
N GLN A 189 -24.29 7.39 -18.03
CA GLN A 189 -24.95 8.71 -18.05
C GLN A 189 -24.69 9.49 -16.74
N PRO A 190 -24.60 10.83 -16.78
CA PRO A 190 -23.91 11.63 -15.76
C PRO A 190 -24.85 12.02 -14.62
N PHE A 191 -24.39 11.95 -13.37
CA PHE A 191 -25.12 12.59 -12.27
C PHE A 191 -24.21 13.35 -11.29
N PHE A 192 -24.52 14.64 -11.21
CA PHE A 192 -23.94 15.67 -10.36
C PHE A 192 -24.52 15.59 -8.92
N LYS A 193 -23.69 16.01 -7.95
CA LYS A 193 -23.97 16.75 -6.69
C LYS A 193 -24.12 16.05 -5.29
N LEU A 194 -23.16 16.46 -4.42
CA LEU A 194 -23.22 16.86 -2.97
C LEU A 194 -23.27 15.78 -1.86
N PRO A 195 -22.94 16.09 -0.57
CA PRO A 195 -22.27 17.29 0.03
C PRO A 195 -21.10 17.00 1.01
N VAL A 196 -20.40 18.08 1.37
CA VAL A 196 -19.29 18.24 2.34
C VAL A 196 -19.75 18.10 3.81
N LEU A 197 -18.93 17.50 4.69
CA LEU A 197 -19.04 17.69 6.15
C LEU A 197 -17.67 17.95 6.81
N LYS A 198 -17.69 18.84 7.83
CA LYS A 198 -16.57 19.55 8.47
C LYS A 198 -16.18 18.95 9.84
N ASN A 199 -14.89 19.13 10.20
CA ASN A 199 -14.29 19.31 11.57
C ASN A 199 -14.47 18.15 12.57
N SER A 200 -13.63 17.88 13.58
CA SER A 200 -12.57 18.63 14.30
C SER A 200 -11.90 17.71 15.34
N GLY A 201 -10.63 17.96 15.71
CA GLY A 201 -10.19 17.83 17.11
C GLY A 201 -9.02 16.89 17.46
N SER A 202 -7.80 17.43 17.40
CA SER A 202 -6.64 17.25 18.31
C SER A 202 -6.69 16.16 19.39
N PHE A 203 -5.70 15.26 19.39
CA PHE A 203 -4.97 14.89 20.61
C PHE A 203 -3.49 14.60 20.28
N SER A 204 -2.59 15.31 20.96
CA SER A 204 -1.15 15.19 20.82
C SER A 204 -0.53 14.58 22.08
N LEU A 205 0.61 13.90 21.87
CA LEU A 205 1.73 13.60 22.78
C LEU A 205 1.69 12.26 23.52
N LEU A 206 2.35 11.24 22.98
CA LEU A 206 3.11 10.19 23.71
C LEU A 206 4.29 9.66 22.85
N THR A 207 5.28 9.03 23.49
CA THR A 207 6.63 8.73 22.93
C THR A 207 6.84 7.26 22.54
N SER A 208 7.97 6.90 21.91
CA SER A 208 8.16 5.60 21.23
C SER A 208 8.19 4.34 22.11
N ASP A 209 8.50 4.44 23.40
CA ASP A 209 8.31 3.32 24.35
C ASP A 209 6.87 3.26 24.88
N ASP A 210 6.13 4.37 24.79
CA ASP A 210 4.68 4.38 25.05
C ASP A 210 3.93 3.67 23.92
N LEU A 211 4.34 3.79 22.65
CA LEU A 211 3.65 3.18 21.49
C LEU A 211 3.57 1.64 21.53
N ILE A 212 4.61 0.95 22.01
CA ILE A 212 4.59 -0.53 22.16
C ILE A 212 3.74 -0.91 23.38
N ALA A 213 3.82 -0.13 24.46
CA ALA A 213 2.95 -0.28 25.61
C ALA A 213 1.50 0.13 25.32
N GLU A 214 1.23 0.97 24.33
CA GLU A 214 -0.10 1.42 23.88
C GLU A 214 -0.77 0.31 23.08
N VAL A 215 -0.05 -0.36 22.18
CA VAL A 215 -0.56 -1.50 21.39
C VAL A 215 -0.88 -2.72 22.28
N ASP A 216 -0.13 -2.93 23.36
CA ASP A 216 -0.44 -3.94 24.38
C ASP A 216 -1.48 -3.48 25.43
N LYS A 217 -1.77 -2.17 25.52
CA LYS A 217 -2.84 -1.58 26.34
C LYS A 217 -4.13 -1.32 25.58
N MET A 218 -4.11 -1.34 24.25
CA MET A 218 -5.31 -1.29 23.42
C MET A 218 -6.20 -2.43 23.88
N ASP A 219 -7.47 -2.10 24.13
CA ASP A 219 -8.44 -3.12 24.47
C ASP A 219 -8.40 -4.19 23.35
N PRO A 220 -8.48 -5.49 23.66
CA PRO A 220 -8.52 -6.54 22.64
C PRO A 220 -9.54 -6.22 21.53
N ILE A 221 -10.60 -5.48 21.85
CA ILE A 221 -11.59 -4.98 20.91
C ILE A 221 -11.03 -3.86 20.00
N GLU A 222 -10.15 -2.96 20.43
CA GLU A 222 -9.54 -1.92 19.57
C GLU A 222 -8.48 -2.49 18.59
N ARG A 223 -7.68 -3.45 19.04
CA ARG A 223 -6.79 -4.21 18.14
C ARG A 223 -7.61 -5.03 17.14
N GLN A 224 -8.68 -5.65 17.62
CA GLN A 224 -9.63 -6.35 16.77
C GLN A 224 -10.38 -5.37 15.85
N LEU A 225 -10.69 -4.14 16.25
CA LEU A 225 -11.31 -3.12 15.39
C LEU A 225 -10.35 -2.60 14.33
N PHE A 226 -9.05 -2.44 14.63
CA PHE A 226 -8.04 -2.14 13.60
C PHE A 226 -7.94 -3.26 12.56
N ILE A 227 -8.01 -4.52 13.01
CA ILE A 227 -8.02 -5.71 12.15
C ILE A 227 -9.35 -5.84 11.39
N ASP A 228 -10.49 -5.63 12.05
CA ASP A 228 -11.85 -5.69 11.49
C ASP A 228 -12.13 -4.52 10.54
N GLU A 229 -11.44 -3.38 10.70
CA GLU A 229 -11.56 -2.20 9.83
C GLU A 229 -10.71 -2.33 8.56
N LEU A 230 -9.55 -3.02 8.65
CA LEU A 230 -8.88 -3.60 7.48
C LEU A 230 -9.81 -4.61 6.77
N ALA A 231 -10.60 -5.33 7.57
CA ALA A 231 -11.61 -6.30 7.16
C ALA A 231 -12.92 -5.71 6.62
N ILE A 232 -13.05 -4.40 6.29
CA ILE A 232 -14.27 -3.88 5.61
C ILE A 232 -14.38 -4.40 4.15
N ARG A 233 -13.48 -5.30 3.73
CA ARG A 233 -13.71 -6.22 2.60
C ARG A 233 -13.60 -7.71 2.98
N SER A 234 -13.77 -8.09 4.24
CA SER A 234 -13.80 -9.50 4.66
C SER A 234 -15.09 -10.22 4.32
N ASP A 235 -16.18 -9.48 4.05
CA ASP A 235 -17.38 -10.03 3.41
C ASP A 235 -17.04 -10.71 2.06
N PHE A 236 -15.87 -10.41 1.46
CA PHE A 236 -15.38 -11.07 0.25
C PHE A 236 -14.58 -12.35 0.48
N TRP A 237 -14.21 -12.68 1.72
CA TRP A 237 -13.56 -13.93 2.11
C TRP A 237 -14.51 -14.87 2.86
N ASN A 238 -15.68 -14.36 3.30
CA ASN A 238 -16.75 -15.09 3.99
C ASN A 238 -17.94 -15.47 3.09
N GLU A 239 -17.73 -15.69 1.78
CA GLU A 239 -18.69 -16.51 1.02
C GLU A 239 -18.24 -17.96 1.14
N GLU A 240 -18.77 -18.60 2.19
CA GLU A 240 -18.67 -20.02 2.45
C GLU A 240 -19.00 -20.83 1.19
N ASP A 241 -18.19 -21.86 0.94
CA ASP A 241 -18.58 -23.04 0.21
C ASP A 241 -19.85 -23.63 0.85
N GLU A 242 -21.04 -23.13 0.47
CA GLU A 242 -22.28 -23.89 0.60
C GLU A 242 -22.21 -25.05 -0.41
N VAL A 243 -21.53 -26.11 0.02
CA VAL A 243 -21.55 -27.42 -0.61
C VAL A 243 -23.01 -27.88 -0.66
N LEU A 244 -23.57 -27.81 -1.85
CA LEU A 244 -24.79 -28.48 -2.30
C LEU A 244 -24.83 -29.93 -1.78
N TYR A 245 -25.63 -30.18 -0.74
CA TYR A 245 -26.22 -31.48 -0.47
C TYR A 245 -27.73 -31.36 -0.48
N GLY A 246 -28.31 -31.67 -1.64
CA GLY A 246 -29.74 -31.83 -1.88
C GLY A 246 -29.99 -32.46 -3.23
#